data_AF-A0A2D7C0K2-F1
#
_entry.id   AF-A0A2D7C0K2-F1
#
_cell.length_a   1.000
_cell.length_b   1.000
_cell.length_c   1.000
_cell.angle_alpha   90.00
_cell.angle_beta   90.00
_cell.angle_gamma   90.00
#
_symmetry.space_group_name_H-M   'P 1'
#
loop_
_entity.id
_entity.type
_entity.pdbx_description
1 polymer ?
#
loop_
_entity_poly.entity_id
_entity_poly.type
_entity_poly.pdbx_seq_one_letter_code
_entity_poly.pdbx_strand_id
1 'polypeptide(L)'
;MFYRDDQETIISDVDQHGDSKITYVSQEEKLETYRLINSRLVNSIKQNQLVCLYKNEEVHMVAEAMNRAPLYCNFLTSRGYKNILFVGHYNSGQYHWYLDKAKNNPNTRMYLPFPPERNHLNFYPDINIILQFIPIIMKQWGYAPKVTIARPPESRHRGLLHYLYNKFKVADEMETCNRQYKHGTPFDWKMKDRATSAEKFDAVVFAGIPMHDGKQSFNLDQVKHHFAKYCTSNVEYVDIWNNYDLDDGMRFFRSQRKHKIDVTGNIGEVITTRAVWDPETRNAGRPEEYGFLKRQIKVYSSEELLVEDQDTD
;
A
#
# COMPACT_ATOMS: atom_id res chain seq x y z
N MET A 1 -11.81 14.13 -2.00
CA MET A 1 -10.96 14.62 -3.11
C MET A 1 -11.77 14.37 -4.33
N PHE A 2 -12.15 15.42 -5.01
CA PHE A 2 -12.54 15.28 -6.39
C PHE A 2 -11.32 14.79 -7.18
N TYR A 3 -11.55 14.04 -8.25
CA TYR A 3 -10.50 13.63 -9.17
C TYR A 3 -9.68 14.86 -9.59
N ARG A 4 -8.34 14.78 -9.50
CA ARG A 4 -7.44 15.84 -9.97
C ARG A 4 -6.90 15.44 -11.32
N ASP A 5 -7.07 16.31 -12.29
CA ASP A 5 -6.70 16.10 -13.68
C ASP A 5 -5.31 16.67 -14.01
N ASP A 6 -4.65 17.34 -13.07
CA ASP A 6 -3.26 17.76 -13.24
C ASP A 6 -2.35 16.57 -13.58
N GLN A 7 -1.38 16.83 -14.46
CA GLN A 7 -0.30 15.93 -14.81
C GLN A 7 0.42 15.45 -13.55
N GLU A 8 0.59 14.14 -13.40
CA GLU A 8 1.27 13.57 -12.25
C GLU A 8 2.77 13.47 -12.53
N THR A 9 3.58 13.90 -11.58
CA THR A 9 5.02 13.61 -11.57
C THR A 9 5.25 12.34 -10.76
N ILE A 10 5.99 11.38 -11.31
CA ILE A 10 6.26 10.09 -10.66
C ILE A 10 7.75 9.80 -10.58
N ILE A 11 8.16 9.10 -9.52
CA ILE A 11 9.49 8.48 -9.39
C ILE A 11 9.39 7.13 -10.09
N SER A 12 9.80 7.08 -11.36
CA SER A 12 9.61 5.92 -12.23
C SER A 12 10.61 4.81 -12.00
N ASP A 13 11.84 5.16 -11.60
CA ASP A 13 12.93 4.23 -11.29
C ASP A 13 13.96 4.94 -10.38
N VAL A 14 14.90 4.18 -9.84
CA VAL A 14 16.10 4.68 -9.18
C VAL A 14 17.30 4.06 -9.88
N ASP A 15 18.26 4.89 -10.26
CA ASP A 15 19.44 4.45 -10.99
C ASP A 15 20.47 3.73 -10.09
N GLN A 16 21.59 3.33 -10.68
CA GLN A 16 22.65 2.60 -9.97
C GLN A 16 23.37 3.43 -8.88
N HIS A 17 23.21 4.75 -8.89
CA HIS A 17 23.79 5.68 -7.92
C HIS A 17 22.82 6.03 -6.79
N GLY A 18 21.56 5.58 -6.89
CA GLY A 18 20.51 5.91 -5.93
C GLY A 18 19.72 7.17 -6.29
N ASP A 19 19.93 7.73 -7.49
CA ASP A 19 19.23 8.93 -7.93
C ASP A 19 17.87 8.58 -8.57
N SER A 20 16.84 9.31 -8.17
CA SER A 20 15.47 9.12 -8.66
C SER A 20 15.30 9.60 -10.10
N LYS A 21 14.80 8.71 -10.96
CA LYS A 21 14.40 9.03 -12.32
C LYS A 21 12.94 9.49 -12.35
N ILE A 22 12.75 10.77 -12.60
CA ILE A 22 11.43 11.39 -12.69
C ILE A 22 10.84 11.27 -14.09
N THR A 23 9.59 10.84 -14.18
CA THR A 23 8.77 10.91 -15.41
C THR A 23 7.40 11.51 -15.12
N TYR A 24 6.59 11.65 -16.16
CA TYR A 24 5.29 12.28 -16.07
C TYR A 24 4.20 11.39 -16.64
N VAL A 25 3.07 11.36 -15.96
CA VAL A 25 1.82 10.80 -16.45
C VAL A 25 0.94 11.96 -16.90
N SER A 26 0.64 12.01 -18.19
CA SER A 26 -0.17 13.09 -18.75
C SER A 26 -1.57 13.14 -18.13
N GLN A 27 -2.21 14.32 -18.18
CA GLN A 27 -3.61 14.48 -17.79
C GLN A 27 -4.53 13.49 -18.51
N GLU A 28 -4.30 13.29 -19.82
CA GLU A 28 -5.08 12.36 -20.65
C GLU A 28 -4.92 10.91 -20.17
N GLU A 29 -3.69 10.46 -19.96
CA GLU A 29 -3.39 9.11 -19.48
C GLU A 29 -3.94 8.86 -18.07
N LYS A 30 -3.83 9.85 -17.18
CA LYS A 30 -4.42 9.81 -15.83
C LYS A 30 -5.95 9.70 -15.90
N LEU A 31 -6.58 10.45 -16.80
CA LEU A 31 -8.03 10.43 -17.00
C LEU A 31 -8.50 9.13 -17.63
N GLU A 32 -7.75 8.61 -18.60
CA GLU A 32 -8.00 7.30 -19.18
C GLU A 32 -7.91 6.20 -18.13
N THR A 33 -6.85 6.20 -17.32
CA THR A 33 -6.67 5.24 -16.21
C THR A 33 -7.84 5.30 -15.22
N TYR A 34 -8.25 6.51 -14.81
CA TYR A 34 -9.42 6.71 -13.96
C TYR A 34 -10.69 6.12 -14.57
N ARG A 35 -10.98 6.46 -15.84
CA ARG A 35 -12.15 5.98 -16.58
C ARG A 35 -12.14 4.46 -16.71
N LEU A 36 -10.99 3.86 -17.02
CA LEU A 36 -10.83 2.41 -17.14
C LEU A 36 -11.08 1.69 -15.82
N ILE A 37 -10.45 2.15 -14.72
CA ILE A 37 -10.64 1.56 -13.39
C ILE A 37 -12.10 1.66 -12.97
N ASN A 38 -12.69 2.85 -13.08
CA ASN A 38 -14.06 3.09 -12.67
C ASN A 38 -15.06 2.27 -13.50
N SER A 39 -14.90 2.24 -14.82
CA SER A 39 -15.78 1.48 -15.71
C SER A 39 -15.69 -0.03 -15.44
N ARG A 40 -14.48 -0.55 -15.25
CA ARG A 40 -14.27 -1.97 -14.91
C ARG A 40 -14.87 -2.30 -13.55
N LEU A 41 -14.71 -1.45 -12.54
CA LEU A 41 -15.32 -1.64 -11.22
C LEU A 41 -16.84 -1.69 -11.32
N VAL A 42 -17.47 -0.69 -11.97
CA VAL A 42 -18.93 -0.64 -12.17
C VAL A 42 -19.44 -1.87 -12.91
N ASN A 43 -18.77 -2.27 -13.99
CA ASN A 43 -19.16 -3.44 -14.76
C ASN A 43 -19.02 -4.73 -13.93
N SER A 44 -17.97 -4.84 -13.11
CA SER A 44 -17.75 -6.00 -12.22
C SER A 44 -18.85 -6.12 -11.17
N ILE A 45 -19.22 -5.00 -10.56
CA ILE A 45 -20.30 -4.93 -9.56
C ILE A 45 -21.62 -5.40 -10.18
N LYS A 46 -21.96 -4.87 -11.37
CA LYS A 46 -23.20 -5.23 -12.08
C LYS A 46 -23.21 -6.69 -12.54
N GLN A 47 -22.17 -7.14 -13.23
CA GLN A 47 -22.11 -8.49 -13.82
C GLN A 47 -22.13 -9.60 -12.77
N ASN A 48 -21.48 -9.38 -11.62
CA ASN A 48 -21.37 -10.38 -10.56
C ASN A 48 -22.40 -10.17 -9.44
N GLN A 49 -23.35 -9.23 -9.59
CA GLN A 49 -24.37 -8.89 -8.60
C GLN A 49 -23.79 -8.63 -7.20
N LEU A 50 -22.65 -7.94 -7.16
CA LEU A 50 -21.95 -7.66 -5.91
C LEU A 50 -22.51 -6.41 -5.26
N VAL A 51 -22.55 -6.39 -3.93
CA VAL A 51 -22.82 -5.16 -3.18
C VAL A 51 -21.48 -4.50 -2.88
N CYS A 52 -21.27 -3.29 -3.38
CA CYS A 52 -20.09 -2.48 -3.07
C CYS A 52 -20.43 -0.99 -3.12
N LEU A 53 -20.36 -0.33 -1.97
CA LEU A 53 -20.44 1.11 -1.82
C LEU A 53 -19.04 1.71 -1.97
N TYR A 54 -18.69 2.05 -3.21
CA TYR A 54 -17.41 2.64 -3.57
C TYR A 54 -17.49 4.17 -3.78
N LYS A 55 -18.69 4.75 -3.76
CA LYS A 55 -18.87 6.20 -3.85
C LYS A 55 -20.15 6.68 -3.17
N ASN A 56 -20.13 7.93 -2.74
CA ASN A 56 -21.28 8.73 -2.32
C ASN A 56 -21.06 10.20 -2.76
N GLU A 57 -21.80 11.14 -2.19
CA GLU A 57 -21.68 12.58 -2.51
C GLU A 57 -20.34 13.19 -2.08
N GLU A 58 -19.66 12.62 -1.08
CA GLU A 58 -18.44 13.17 -0.48
C GLU A 58 -17.16 12.44 -0.94
N VAL A 59 -17.26 11.16 -1.27
CA VAL A 59 -16.14 10.25 -1.53
C VAL A 59 -16.38 9.47 -2.82
N HIS A 60 -15.36 9.42 -3.66
CA HIS A 60 -15.31 8.53 -4.81
C HIS A 60 -14.02 7.71 -4.75
N MET A 61 -14.11 6.43 -4.39
CA MET A 61 -12.93 5.62 -4.05
C MET A 61 -11.91 5.51 -5.17
N VAL A 62 -12.36 5.39 -6.42
CA VAL A 62 -11.44 5.37 -7.56
C VAL A 62 -10.70 6.70 -7.70
N ALA A 63 -11.37 7.84 -7.48
CA ALA A 63 -10.71 9.15 -7.57
C ALA A 63 -9.70 9.34 -6.43
N GLU A 64 -10.06 8.90 -5.22
CA GLU A 64 -9.14 8.90 -4.07
C GLU A 64 -7.93 7.99 -4.31
N ALA A 65 -8.13 6.81 -4.91
CA ALA A 65 -7.05 5.91 -5.27
C ALA A 65 -6.11 6.53 -6.31
N MET A 66 -6.65 7.15 -7.37
CA MET A 66 -5.86 7.86 -8.39
C MET A 66 -5.01 8.99 -7.81
N ASN A 67 -5.47 9.62 -6.74
CA ASN A 67 -4.76 10.72 -6.11
C ASN A 67 -3.74 10.27 -5.05
N ARG A 68 -3.98 9.15 -4.34
CA ARG A 68 -3.18 8.74 -3.17
C ARG A 68 -2.30 7.51 -3.40
N ALA A 69 -2.75 6.54 -4.20
CA ALA A 69 -1.92 5.39 -4.56
C ALA A 69 -0.54 5.79 -5.13
N PRO A 70 -0.41 6.86 -5.94
CA PRO A 70 0.90 7.29 -6.48
C PRO A 70 1.91 7.66 -5.41
N LEU A 71 1.48 8.17 -4.25
CA LEU A 71 2.40 8.50 -3.15
C LEU A 71 3.11 7.24 -2.63
N TYR A 72 2.38 6.12 -2.51
CA TYR A 72 2.96 4.83 -2.13
C TYR A 72 3.79 4.22 -3.26
N CYS A 73 3.40 4.41 -4.53
CA CYS A 73 4.19 3.93 -5.67
C CYS A 73 5.54 4.65 -5.76
N ASN A 74 5.54 5.98 -5.62
CA ASN A 74 6.74 6.82 -5.53
C ASN A 74 7.60 6.40 -4.34
N PHE A 75 7.00 6.16 -3.16
CA PHE A 75 7.74 5.66 -1.99
C PHE A 75 8.45 4.34 -2.29
N LEU A 76 7.72 3.34 -2.79
CA LEU A 76 8.28 2.01 -3.08
C LEU A 76 9.40 2.10 -4.12
N THR A 77 9.24 2.97 -5.11
CA THR A 77 10.25 3.12 -6.18
C THR A 77 11.47 3.88 -5.69
N SER A 78 11.30 4.93 -4.88
CA SER A 78 12.42 5.68 -4.27
C SER A 78 13.32 4.84 -3.36
N ARG A 79 12.81 3.69 -2.87
CA ARG A 79 13.62 2.72 -2.11
C ARG A 79 14.56 1.90 -3.01
N GLY A 80 14.41 1.99 -4.33
CA GLY A 80 15.24 1.28 -5.29
C GLY A 80 14.89 -0.19 -5.48
N TYR A 81 13.72 -0.65 -4.99
CA TYR A 81 13.28 -2.04 -5.17
C TYR A 81 13.12 -2.39 -6.66
N LYS A 82 13.49 -3.60 -7.04
CA LYS A 82 13.38 -4.10 -8.41
C LYS A 82 12.34 -5.21 -8.54
N ASN A 83 12.18 -6.07 -7.54
CA ASN A 83 11.23 -7.18 -7.58
C ASN A 83 10.45 -7.33 -6.26
N ILE A 84 9.22 -6.80 -6.28
CA ILE A 84 8.36 -6.68 -5.11
C ILE A 84 7.39 -7.85 -5.03
N LEU A 85 7.32 -8.48 -3.86
CA LEU A 85 6.17 -9.28 -3.46
C LEU A 85 5.12 -8.40 -2.80
N PHE A 86 4.00 -8.16 -3.48
CA PHE A 86 2.86 -7.44 -2.94
C PHE A 86 1.91 -8.40 -2.22
N VAL A 87 1.77 -8.22 -0.91
CA VAL A 87 0.85 -8.97 -0.05
C VAL A 87 -0.29 -8.03 0.35
N GLY A 88 -1.41 -8.16 -0.35
CA GLY A 88 -2.63 -7.43 -0.06
C GLY A 88 -3.56 -8.16 0.91
N HIS A 89 -4.44 -7.40 1.58
CA HIS A 89 -5.52 -7.96 2.39
C HIS A 89 -6.86 -7.37 1.96
N TYR A 90 -7.78 -8.26 1.59
CA TYR A 90 -9.11 -7.91 1.16
C TYR A 90 -10.13 -8.96 1.58
N ASN A 91 -11.35 -8.51 1.86
CA ASN A 91 -12.47 -9.38 2.16
C ASN A 91 -13.69 -8.87 1.39
N SER A 92 -14.37 -9.75 0.64
CA SER A 92 -15.58 -9.41 -0.10
C SER A 92 -16.74 -9.00 0.80
N GLY A 93 -16.71 -9.38 2.09
CA GLY A 93 -17.61 -8.86 3.11
C GLY A 93 -17.39 -7.38 3.43
N GLN A 94 -16.28 -6.78 3.00
CA GLN A 94 -16.05 -5.33 3.06
C GLN A 94 -16.70 -4.67 1.84
N TYR A 95 -18.03 -4.50 1.90
CA TYR A 95 -18.79 -3.85 0.84
C TYR A 95 -18.76 -2.33 0.95
N HIS A 96 -18.45 -1.72 2.11
CA HIS A 96 -18.17 -0.29 2.22
C HIS A 96 -16.68 -0.02 2.02
N TRP A 97 -16.35 0.74 0.98
CA TRP A 97 -14.96 1.14 0.71
C TRP A 97 -14.63 2.55 1.20
N TYR A 98 -15.65 3.34 1.52
CA TYR A 98 -15.51 4.53 2.33
C TYR A 98 -16.05 4.24 3.73
N LEU A 99 -15.51 4.94 4.70
CA LEU A 99 -15.80 4.78 6.11
C LEU A 99 -16.54 6.03 6.59
N ASP A 100 -17.33 5.83 7.64
CA ASP A 100 -18.08 6.87 8.33
C ASP A 100 -17.21 7.47 9.45
N LYS A 101 -17.34 8.78 9.69
CA LYS A 101 -16.65 9.51 10.75
C LYS A 101 -17.37 9.39 12.10
N ALA A 102 -18.63 8.94 12.11
CA ALA A 102 -19.41 8.81 13.32
C ALA A 102 -18.66 7.95 14.36
N LYS A 103 -18.40 8.53 15.53
CA LYS A 103 -17.60 7.89 16.60
C LYS A 103 -18.20 6.58 17.11
N ASN A 104 -19.51 6.41 16.93
CA ASN A 104 -20.26 5.22 17.33
C ASN A 104 -20.38 4.17 16.21
N ASN A 105 -19.86 4.45 15.00
CA ASN A 105 -19.86 3.45 13.93
C ASN A 105 -18.70 2.47 14.17
N PRO A 106 -18.99 1.16 14.37
CA PRO A 106 -17.95 0.16 14.63
C PRO A 106 -16.99 -0.05 13.45
N ASN A 107 -17.31 0.49 12.27
CA ASN A 107 -16.45 0.49 11.09
C ASN A 107 -15.59 1.76 10.97
N THR A 108 -15.71 2.74 11.87
CA THR A 108 -14.81 3.89 11.91
C THR A 108 -13.41 3.43 12.27
N ARG A 109 -12.48 3.49 11.31
CA ARG A 109 -11.07 3.09 11.49
C ARG A 109 -10.09 4.24 11.27
N MET A 110 -10.55 5.44 10.91
CA MET A 110 -9.73 6.65 10.94
C MET A 110 -9.65 7.24 12.33
N TYR A 111 -8.44 7.63 12.67
CA TYR A 111 -8.12 8.30 13.92
C TYR A 111 -7.08 9.41 13.72
N LEU A 112 -6.90 9.91 12.48
CA LEU A 112 -5.95 10.99 12.17
C LEU A 112 -6.65 12.25 11.69
N PRO A 113 -6.06 13.44 11.92
CA PRO A 113 -6.66 14.69 11.49
C PRO A 113 -6.78 14.67 9.97
N PHE A 114 -8.00 14.93 9.49
CA PHE A 114 -8.21 15.20 8.08
C PHE A 114 -7.40 16.42 7.67
N PRO A 115 -7.03 16.52 6.38
CA PRO A 115 -6.73 17.82 5.79
C PRO A 115 -7.80 18.83 6.24
N PRO A 116 -7.42 20.01 6.74
CA PRO A 116 -8.36 20.95 7.38
C PRO A 116 -9.62 21.21 6.55
N GLU A 117 -9.48 21.26 5.23
CA GLU A 117 -10.57 21.48 4.29
C GLU A 117 -11.59 20.34 4.23
N ARG A 118 -11.28 19.14 4.76
CA ARG A 118 -12.20 17.98 4.81
C ARG A 118 -12.76 17.70 6.18
N ASN A 119 -12.44 18.52 7.18
CA ASN A 119 -12.95 18.33 8.54
C ASN A 119 -14.49 18.36 8.62
N HIS A 120 -15.16 18.97 7.64
CA HIS A 120 -16.61 19.06 7.57
C HIS A 120 -17.30 17.82 6.95
N LEU A 121 -16.55 16.88 6.35
CA LEU A 121 -17.11 15.68 5.71
C LEU A 121 -17.47 14.61 6.75
N ASN A 122 -18.51 13.83 6.45
CA ASN A 122 -18.98 12.71 7.26
C ASN A 122 -18.34 11.38 6.84
N PHE A 123 -17.94 11.26 5.58
CA PHE A 123 -17.36 10.06 5.00
C PHE A 123 -15.96 10.31 4.48
N TYR A 124 -15.16 9.25 4.47
CA TYR A 124 -13.78 9.31 3.99
C TYR A 124 -13.35 7.98 3.35
N PRO A 125 -12.34 7.98 2.48
CA PRO A 125 -11.90 6.74 1.86
C PRO A 125 -11.21 5.81 2.85
N ASP A 126 -11.49 4.51 2.78
CA ASP A 126 -10.67 3.51 3.46
C ASP A 126 -9.31 3.40 2.75
N ILE A 127 -8.26 3.86 3.41
CA ILE A 127 -6.92 3.78 2.83
C ILE A 127 -6.47 2.34 2.63
N ASN A 128 -6.86 1.40 3.49
CA ASN A 128 -6.45 0.01 3.33
C ASN A 128 -6.97 -0.58 2.00
N ILE A 129 -8.10 -0.06 1.50
CA ILE A 129 -8.60 -0.34 0.14
C ILE A 129 -7.80 0.41 -0.94
N ILE A 130 -7.46 1.69 -0.73
CA ILE A 130 -6.59 2.45 -1.65
C ILE A 130 -5.26 1.74 -1.89
N LEU A 131 -4.64 1.18 -0.85
CA LEU A 131 -3.37 0.46 -0.96
C LEU A 131 -3.44 -0.71 -1.95
N GLN A 132 -4.63 -1.31 -2.12
CA GLN A 132 -4.83 -2.41 -3.06
C GLN A 132 -4.81 -1.96 -4.52
N PHE A 133 -4.81 -0.65 -4.82
CA PHE A 133 -4.65 -0.15 -6.18
C PHE A 133 -3.18 -0.01 -6.59
N ILE A 134 -2.23 -0.11 -5.66
CA ILE A 134 -0.78 0.07 -5.92
C ILE A 134 -0.32 -0.78 -7.12
N PRO A 135 -0.58 -2.10 -7.21
CA PRO A 135 -0.10 -2.89 -8.34
C PRO A 135 -0.67 -2.44 -9.69
N ILE A 136 -1.93 -2.00 -9.71
CA ILE A 136 -2.58 -1.49 -10.93
C ILE A 136 -1.91 -0.19 -11.36
N ILE A 137 -1.73 0.75 -10.44
CA ILE A 137 -1.13 2.06 -10.74
C ILE A 137 0.33 1.91 -11.15
N MET A 138 1.11 1.09 -10.44
CA MET A 138 2.50 0.82 -10.81
C MET A 138 2.62 0.31 -12.24
N LYS A 139 1.76 -0.65 -12.62
CA LYS A 139 1.74 -1.20 -13.99
C LYS A 139 1.25 -0.22 -15.04
N GLN A 140 0.15 0.49 -14.78
CA GLN A 140 -0.45 1.38 -15.77
C GLN A 140 0.42 2.61 -16.04
N TRP A 141 1.14 3.12 -15.04
CA TRP A 141 1.96 4.33 -15.16
C TRP A 141 3.45 4.04 -15.37
N GLY A 142 3.80 2.79 -15.64
CA GLY A 142 5.16 2.42 -16.04
C GLY A 142 6.22 2.59 -14.96
N TYR A 143 5.88 2.36 -13.69
CA TYR A 143 6.89 2.25 -12.63
C TYR A 143 7.76 1.02 -12.90
N ALA A 144 9.09 1.19 -12.78
CA ALA A 144 10.07 0.16 -13.11
C ALA A 144 10.02 -1.10 -12.22
N PRO A 145 9.74 -1.04 -10.89
CA PRO A 145 9.72 -2.24 -10.07
C PRO A 145 8.67 -3.24 -10.55
N LYS A 146 9.07 -4.49 -10.71
CA LYS A 146 8.17 -5.60 -11.02
C LYS A 146 7.38 -5.98 -9.76
N VAL A 147 6.07 -6.19 -9.91
CA VAL A 147 5.18 -6.42 -8.75
C VAL A 147 4.46 -7.75 -8.89
N THR A 148 4.87 -8.73 -8.09
CA THR A 148 4.17 -10.01 -7.98
C THR A 148 3.17 -9.98 -6.83
N ILE A 149 1.90 -10.28 -7.11
CA ILE A 149 0.81 -10.25 -6.13
C ILE A 149 0.62 -11.65 -5.49
N ALA A 150 0.67 -11.72 -4.16
CA ALA A 150 0.28 -12.92 -3.42
C ALA A 150 -1.24 -13.15 -3.53
N ARG A 151 -1.65 -14.25 -4.15
CA ARG A 151 -3.05 -14.56 -4.45
C ARG A 151 -3.62 -15.62 -3.50
N PRO A 152 -4.56 -15.26 -2.61
CA PRO A 152 -5.21 -16.24 -1.75
C PRO A 152 -6.13 -17.18 -2.55
N PRO A 153 -6.28 -18.44 -2.09
CA PRO A 153 -7.11 -19.42 -2.79
C PRO A 153 -8.61 -19.17 -2.61
N GLU A 154 -9.02 -18.57 -1.48
CA GLU A 154 -10.43 -18.36 -1.15
C GLU A 154 -11.03 -17.20 -1.96
N SER A 155 -12.18 -17.43 -2.59
CA SER A 155 -12.89 -16.43 -3.41
C SER A 155 -13.24 -15.16 -2.64
N ARG A 156 -13.63 -15.28 -1.37
CA ARG A 156 -13.93 -14.15 -0.48
C ARG A 156 -12.76 -13.20 -0.30
N HIS A 157 -11.53 -13.69 -0.41
CA HIS A 157 -10.31 -12.88 -0.24
C HIS A 157 -9.82 -12.25 -1.54
N ARG A 158 -10.44 -12.64 -2.66
CA ARG A 158 -10.14 -12.13 -4.00
C ARG A 158 -11.11 -11.03 -4.42
N GLY A 159 -12.41 -11.33 -4.37
CA GLY A 159 -13.54 -10.49 -4.79
C GLY A 159 -13.25 -9.47 -5.90
N LEU A 160 -13.70 -8.22 -5.72
CA LEU A 160 -13.60 -7.17 -6.75
C LEU A 160 -12.15 -6.81 -7.10
N LEU A 161 -11.24 -6.78 -6.13
CA LEU A 161 -9.87 -6.34 -6.37
C LEU A 161 -9.10 -7.30 -7.27
N HIS A 162 -9.16 -8.62 -7.01
CA HIS A 162 -8.50 -9.57 -7.90
C HIS A 162 -9.18 -9.69 -9.27
N TYR A 163 -10.47 -9.36 -9.37
CA TYR A 163 -11.10 -9.19 -10.69
C TYR A 163 -10.47 -8.01 -11.45
N LEU A 164 -10.32 -6.85 -10.80
CA LEU A 164 -9.64 -5.71 -11.40
C LEU A 164 -8.22 -6.08 -11.79
N TYR A 165 -7.48 -6.77 -10.92
CA TYR A 165 -6.14 -7.23 -11.22
C TYR A 165 -6.06 -8.08 -12.50
N ASN A 166 -7.00 -9.00 -12.73
CA ASN A 166 -7.10 -9.76 -13.97
C ASN A 166 -7.33 -8.85 -15.19
N LYS A 167 -8.25 -7.87 -15.08
CA LYS A 167 -8.55 -6.95 -16.18
C LYS A 167 -7.39 -6.04 -16.54
N PHE A 168 -6.61 -5.63 -15.53
CA PHE A 168 -5.41 -4.80 -15.71
C PHE A 168 -4.16 -5.62 -16.04
N LYS A 169 -4.29 -6.93 -16.27
CA LYS A 169 -3.19 -7.83 -16.60
C LYS A 169 -2.04 -7.81 -15.58
N VAL A 170 -2.29 -7.35 -14.35
CA VAL A 170 -1.36 -7.56 -13.23
C VAL A 170 -1.48 -9.02 -12.71
N ALA A 171 -2.45 -9.79 -13.22
CA ALA A 171 -2.63 -11.20 -12.89
C ALA A 171 -1.60 -12.15 -13.50
N ASP A 172 -0.93 -11.74 -14.58
CA ASP A 172 0.20 -12.49 -15.14
C ASP A 172 1.41 -12.49 -14.16
N GLU A 173 1.35 -11.64 -13.14
CA GLU A 173 2.31 -11.51 -12.04
C GLU A 173 1.65 -11.92 -10.71
N MET A 174 0.86 -13.01 -10.69
CA MET A 174 0.26 -13.54 -9.46
C MET A 174 0.83 -14.89 -9.06
N GLU A 175 1.08 -15.05 -7.76
CA GLU A 175 1.54 -16.31 -7.17
C GLU A 175 0.51 -16.80 -6.15
N THR A 176 0.01 -18.02 -6.35
CA THR A 176 -0.98 -18.59 -5.44
C THR A 176 -0.34 -18.93 -4.10
N CYS A 177 -0.95 -18.46 -3.01
CA CYS A 177 -0.59 -18.87 -1.65
C CYS A 177 -1.61 -19.86 -1.07
N ASN A 178 -1.35 -20.39 0.12
CA ASN A 178 -2.24 -21.35 0.76
C ASN A 178 -3.39 -20.72 1.57
N ARG A 179 -3.32 -19.42 1.86
CA ARG A 179 -4.37 -18.62 2.52
C ARG A 179 -4.04 -17.13 2.45
N GLN A 180 -5.01 -16.25 2.73
CA GLN A 180 -4.73 -14.84 2.95
C GLN A 180 -3.82 -14.66 4.17
N TYR A 181 -2.75 -13.87 4.00
CA TYR A 181 -1.81 -13.59 5.07
C TYR A 181 -2.41 -12.58 6.07
N LYS A 182 -2.15 -12.83 7.35
CA LYS A 182 -2.30 -11.87 8.47
C LYS A 182 -1.01 -11.89 9.28
N HIS A 183 -0.63 -10.76 9.88
CA HIS A 183 0.55 -10.73 10.73
C HIS A 183 0.37 -11.59 11.98
N GLY A 184 1.39 -12.35 12.37
CA GLY A 184 1.29 -13.31 13.49
C GLY A 184 0.51 -14.59 13.17
N THR A 185 0.20 -14.86 11.89
CA THR A 185 -0.31 -16.17 11.44
C THR A 185 0.67 -17.28 11.85
N PRO A 186 0.18 -18.47 12.30
CA PRO A 186 1.02 -19.62 12.56
C PRO A 186 1.98 -19.95 11.41
N PHE A 187 3.08 -20.62 11.71
CA PHE A 187 4.26 -20.89 10.85
C PHE A 187 4.03 -21.76 9.58
N ASP A 188 2.83 -21.71 8.99
CA ASP A 188 2.38 -22.55 7.87
C ASP A 188 1.98 -21.77 6.60
N TRP A 189 2.10 -20.44 6.58
CA TRP A 189 1.85 -19.66 5.36
C TRP A 189 2.91 -19.94 4.30
N LYS A 190 2.49 -20.17 3.05
CA LYS A 190 3.40 -20.42 1.92
C LYS A 190 2.78 -20.12 0.56
N MET A 191 3.63 -19.74 -0.40
CA MET A 191 3.34 -19.86 -1.83
C MET A 191 3.30 -21.33 -2.23
N LYS A 192 2.37 -21.70 -3.11
CA LYS A 192 2.13 -23.09 -3.53
C LYS A 192 2.96 -23.47 -4.75
N ASP A 193 2.99 -22.61 -5.76
CA ASP A 193 3.40 -23.00 -7.11
C ASP A 193 4.68 -22.29 -7.58
N ARG A 194 5.38 -21.58 -6.68
CA ARG A 194 6.59 -20.84 -7.03
C ARG A 194 7.77 -21.80 -7.25
N ALA A 195 8.32 -21.80 -8.45
CA ALA A 195 9.50 -22.57 -8.80
C ALA A 195 10.72 -22.16 -7.96
N THR A 196 11.57 -23.12 -7.60
CA THR A 196 12.81 -22.86 -6.84
C THR A 196 13.79 -21.96 -7.60
N SER A 197 13.75 -22.01 -8.94
CA SER A 197 14.53 -21.15 -9.83
C SER A 197 13.91 -19.78 -10.09
N ALA A 198 12.73 -19.49 -9.52
CA ALA A 198 12.10 -18.19 -9.70
C ALA A 198 12.97 -17.09 -9.08
N GLU A 199 13.01 -15.95 -9.77
CA GLU A 199 13.67 -14.74 -9.31
C GLU A 199 13.24 -14.40 -7.87
N LYS A 200 14.17 -14.05 -7.01
CA LYS A 200 13.87 -13.75 -5.59
C LYS A 200 13.38 -12.31 -5.43
N PHE A 201 12.58 -12.08 -4.40
CA PHE A 201 12.09 -10.75 -4.06
C PHE A 201 13.09 -9.98 -3.22
N ASP A 202 13.30 -8.71 -3.54
CA ASP A 202 14.11 -7.76 -2.75
C ASP A 202 13.25 -6.91 -1.81
N ALA A 203 11.92 -6.92 -1.99
CA ALA A 203 10.99 -6.35 -1.03
C ALA A 203 9.71 -7.19 -0.87
N VAL A 204 9.18 -7.21 0.35
CA VAL A 204 7.82 -7.72 0.65
C VAL A 204 6.99 -6.56 1.18
N VAL A 205 5.94 -6.19 0.43
CA VAL A 205 5.05 -5.07 0.78
C VAL A 205 3.75 -5.60 1.35
N PHE A 206 3.51 -5.34 2.63
CA PHE A 206 2.27 -5.64 3.35
C PHE A 206 1.33 -4.45 3.25
N ALA A 207 0.31 -4.55 2.39
CA ALA A 207 -0.65 -3.49 2.14
C ALA A 207 -1.95 -3.73 2.91
N GLY A 208 -2.13 -3.01 4.03
CA GLY A 208 -3.35 -3.09 4.82
C GLY A 208 -3.52 -4.41 5.57
N ILE A 209 -2.43 -5.06 5.99
CA ILE A 209 -2.46 -6.37 6.64
C ILE A 209 -2.79 -6.23 8.13
N PRO A 210 -3.93 -6.80 8.61
CA PRO A 210 -4.24 -6.82 10.04
C PRO A 210 -3.42 -7.90 10.77
N MET A 211 -3.41 -7.81 12.11
CA MET A 211 -2.95 -8.91 12.95
C MET A 211 -3.91 -10.10 12.89
N HIS A 212 -3.37 -11.29 13.11
CA HIS A 212 -4.14 -12.52 13.23
C HIS A 212 -5.09 -12.44 14.44
N ASP A 213 -6.25 -13.09 14.32
CA ASP A 213 -7.32 -12.95 15.31
C ASP A 213 -6.83 -13.44 16.69
N GLY A 214 -7.10 -12.66 17.73
CA GLY A 214 -6.65 -12.95 19.10
C GLY A 214 -5.16 -12.71 19.37
N LYS A 215 -4.39 -12.18 18.41
CA LYS A 215 -3.01 -11.73 18.66
C LYS A 215 -2.99 -10.26 19.05
N GLN A 216 -2.15 -9.95 20.03
CA GLN A 216 -1.84 -8.58 20.45
C GLN A 216 -0.50 -8.09 19.87
N SER A 217 0.38 -8.99 19.43
CA SER A 217 1.67 -8.64 18.83
C SER A 217 2.22 -9.76 17.93
N PHE A 218 3.19 -9.39 17.11
CA PHE A 218 4.02 -10.28 16.28
C PHE A 218 5.42 -9.68 16.12
N ASN A 219 6.41 -10.49 15.76
CA ASN A 219 7.80 -10.03 15.56
C ASN A 219 8.26 -10.28 14.11
N LEU A 220 9.41 -9.69 13.75
CA LEU A 220 9.97 -9.85 12.41
C LEU A 220 10.36 -11.29 12.10
N ASP A 221 10.84 -12.08 13.08
CA ASP A 221 11.21 -13.48 12.86
C ASP A 221 10.03 -14.34 12.39
N GLN A 222 8.84 -14.08 12.95
CA GLN A 222 7.60 -14.71 12.49
C GLN A 222 7.29 -14.37 11.03
N VAL A 223 7.53 -13.12 10.62
CA VAL A 223 7.38 -12.71 9.22
C VAL A 223 8.43 -13.39 8.35
N LYS A 224 9.72 -13.32 8.73
CA LYS A 224 10.84 -13.94 8.02
C LYS A 224 10.62 -15.43 7.76
N HIS A 225 10.13 -16.18 8.75
CA HIS A 225 9.84 -17.60 8.59
C HIS A 225 8.96 -17.91 7.37
N HIS A 226 7.97 -17.05 7.12
CA HIS A 226 7.02 -17.23 6.01
C HIS A 226 7.60 -16.88 4.65
N PHE A 227 8.45 -15.85 4.59
CA PHE A 227 8.84 -15.21 3.33
C PHE A 227 10.30 -15.43 2.92
N ALA A 228 11.22 -15.63 3.87
CA ALA A 228 12.67 -15.59 3.62
C ALA A 228 13.13 -16.51 2.48
N LYS A 229 12.54 -17.70 2.34
CA LYS A 229 12.88 -18.63 1.26
C LYS A 229 12.56 -18.11 -0.16
N TYR A 230 11.66 -17.14 -0.30
CA TYR A 230 11.31 -16.53 -1.58
C TYR A 230 12.07 -15.23 -1.86
N CYS A 231 12.87 -14.77 -0.89
CA CYS A 231 13.48 -13.46 -0.88
C CYS A 231 15.00 -13.53 -1.01
N THR A 232 15.61 -12.41 -1.43
CA THR A 232 17.05 -12.18 -1.37
C THR A 232 17.50 -12.09 0.10
N SER A 233 18.81 -12.17 0.33
CA SER A 233 19.38 -12.06 1.69
C SER A 233 19.19 -10.66 2.29
N ASN A 234 19.15 -9.62 1.45
CA ASN A 234 19.01 -8.22 1.82
C ASN A 234 17.56 -7.70 1.68
N VAL A 235 16.57 -8.59 1.73
CA VAL A 235 15.16 -8.22 1.54
C VAL A 235 14.68 -7.21 2.59
N GLU A 236 13.85 -6.27 2.17
CA GLU A 236 13.16 -5.34 3.07
C GLU A 236 11.68 -5.71 3.21
N TYR A 237 11.16 -5.58 4.44
CA TYR A 237 9.76 -5.80 4.78
C TYR A 237 9.08 -4.45 5.00
N VAL A 238 8.20 -4.07 4.09
CA VAL A 238 7.48 -2.79 4.11
C VAL A 238 6.06 -3.03 4.63
N ASP A 239 5.74 -2.53 5.83
CA ASP A 239 4.39 -2.54 6.38
C ASP A 239 3.72 -1.18 6.11
N ILE A 240 2.62 -1.20 5.36
CA ILE A 240 1.79 -0.02 5.09
C ILE A 240 0.42 -0.26 5.72
N TRP A 241 0.16 0.39 6.86
CA TRP A 241 -1.02 0.12 7.69
C TRP A 241 -1.75 1.40 8.09
N ASN A 242 -3.08 1.42 7.89
CA ASN A 242 -3.92 2.59 8.19
C ASN A 242 -4.98 2.31 9.26
N ASN A 243 -4.57 1.82 10.44
CA ASN A 243 -5.41 1.86 11.64
C ASN A 243 -4.60 2.46 12.80
N TYR A 244 -5.31 3.05 13.77
CA TYR A 244 -4.71 3.35 15.07
C TYR A 244 -4.49 2.04 15.78
N ASP A 245 -3.26 1.56 15.80
CA ASP A 245 -2.85 0.72 16.90
C ASP A 245 -2.43 1.69 18.01
N LEU A 246 -3.01 1.55 19.20
CA LEU A 246 -2.48 2.10 20.47
C LEU A 246 -1.06 1.56 20.79
N ASP A 247 -0.39 0.99 19.79
CA ASP A 247 0.45 -0.18 19.88
C ASP A 247 1.43 -0.18 18.70
N ASP A 248 1.91 1.01 18.30
CA ASP A 248 3.08 1.13 17.43
C ASP A 248 4.22 0.25 18.01
N GLY A 249 4.29 0.06 19.34
CA GLY A 249 5.20 -0.89 19.98
C GLY A 249 4.94 -2.38 19.76
N MET A 250 3.72 -2.81 19.41
CA MET A 250 3.32 -4.22 19.33
C MET A 250 3.30 -4.80 17.91
N ARG A 251 3.19 -3.95 16.87
CA ARG A 251 3.50 -4.36 15.49
C ARG A 251 5.01 -4.45 15.31
N PHE A 252 5.50 -5.60 14.85
CA PHE A 252 6.94 -5.89 14.79
C PHE A 252 7.62 -5.67 16.16
N PHE A 253 6.97 -6.15 17.22
CA PHE A 253 7.43 -6.05 18.60
C PHE A 253 8.90 -6.48 18.71
N ARG A 254 9.68 -5.73 19.49
CA ARG A 254 11.14 -5.86 19.69
C ARG A 254 12.03 -5.70 18.44
N SER A 255 11.46 -5.60 17.24
CA SER A 255 12.22 -5.42 16.00
C SER A 255 12.49 -3.94 15.70
N GLN A 256 11.80 -3.03 16.39
CA GLN A 256 11.79 -1.60 16.12
C GLN A 256 13.12 -0.86 16.29
N ARG A 257 14.06 -1.40 17.08
CA ARG A 257 15.38 -0.77 17.27
C ARG A 257 16.43 -1.33 16.33
N LYS A 258 16.46 -2.65 16.14
CA LYS A 258 17.53 -3.34 15.41
C LYS A 258 17.31 -3.47 13.91
N HIS A 259 16.07 -3.45 13.44
CA HIS A 259 15.77 -3.73 12.02
C HIS A 259 15.10 -2.57 11.31
N LYS A 260 14.57 -1.58 12.05
CA LYS A 260 13.77 -0.51 11.48
C LYS A 260 14.66 0.48 10.73
N ILE A 261 14.35 0.68 9.46
CA ILE A 261 15.03 1.64 8.59
C ILE A 261 14.36 3.01 8.74
N ASP A 262 15.16 4.07 8.89
CA ASP A 262 14.64 5.43 8.79
C ASP A 262 14.35 5.76 7.32
N VAL A 263 13.09 6.06 7.04
CA VAL A 263 12.57 6.35 5.70
C VAL A 263 12.08 7.80 5.57
N THR A 264 12.45 8.66 6.53
CA THR A 264 12.10 10.08 6.54
C THR A 264 12.52 10.78 5.24
N GLY A 265 13.73 10.48 4.73
CA GLY A 265 14.22 11.02 3.44
C GLY A 265 13.34 10.62 2.25
N ASN A 266 13.03 9.33 2.11
CA ASN A 266 12.15 8.81 1.05
C ASN A 266 10.74 9.43 1.11
N ILE A 267 10.17 9.58 2.30
CA ILE A 267 8.85 10.22 2.45
C ILE A 267 8.92 11.71 2.08
N GLY A 268 10.00 12.42 2.45
CA GLY A 268 10.23 13.80 2.04
C GLY A 268 10.31 13.97 0.53
N GLU A 269 10.99 13.05 -0.15
CA GLU A 269 11.07 13.02 -1.61
C GLU A 269 9.71 12.79 -2.28
N VAL A 270 8.88 11.90 -1.73
CA VAL A 270 7.50 11.67 -2.22
C VAL A 270 6.67 12.95 -2.14
N ILE A 271 6.72 13.66 -1.01
CA ILE A 271 5.98 14.92 -0.82
C ILE A 271 6.54 16.01 -1.74
N THR A 272 7.86 16.07 -1.92
CA THR A 272 8.50 17.03 -2.84
C THR A 272 8.09 16.76 -4.28
N THR A 273 8.07 15.49 -4.69
CA THR A 273 7.60 15.06 -6.02
C THR A 273 6.13 15.46 -6.24
N ARG A 274 5.28 15.29 -5.21
CA ARG A 274 3.89 15.72 -5.26
C ARG A 274 3.75 17.24 -5.42
N ALA A 275 4.55 18.01 -4.69
CA ALA A 275 4.55 19.48 -4.76
C ALA A 275 4.93 20.03 -6.16
N VAL A 276 5.57 19.24 -7.03
CA VAL A 276 5.90 19.63 -8.41
C VAL A 276 4.65 19.95 -9.23
N TRP A 277 3.53 19.28 -8.97
CA TRP A 277 2.30 19.48 -9.73
C TRP A 277 1.12 19.93 -8.86
N ASP A 278 1.14 19.63 -7.56
CA ASP A 278 0.05 19.95 -6.63
C ASP A 278 0.33 21.27 -5.89
N PRO A 279 -0.33 22.38 -6.25
CA PRO A 279 -0.06 23.69 -5.66
C PRO A 279 -0.42 23.75 -4.18
N GLU A 280 -1.40 22.95 -3.73
CA GLU A 280 -1.76 22.91 -2.32
C GLU A 280 -0.64 22.26 -1.50
N THR A 281 -0.06 21.17 -2.01
CA THR A 281 1.13 20.55 -1.39
C THR A 281 2.32 21.49 -1.39
N ARG A 282 2.56 22.20 -2.50
CA ARG A 282 3.65 23.18 -2.61
C ARG A 282 3.50 24.35 -1.64
N ASN A 283 2.31 24.93 -1.57
CA ASN A 283 2.09 26.20 -0.86
C ASN A 283 1.78 26.00 0.63
N ALA A 284 1.04 24.95 0.98
CA ALA A 284 0.67 24.65 2.36
C ALA A 284 1.60 23.62 3.02
N GLY A 285 2.52 23.00 2.26
CA GLY A 285 3.46 21.97 2.73
C GLY A 285 2.80 20.63 3.08
N ARG A 286 1.48 20.60 3.31
CA ARG A 286 0.66 19.44 3.69
C ARG A 286 1.32 18.57 4.78
N PRO A 287 1.72 19.17 5.93
CA PRO A 287 2.38 18.42 7.01
C PRO A 287 1.52 17.27 7.55
N GLU A 288 0.21 17.34 7.39
CA GLU A 288 -0.72 16.26 7.69
C GLU A 288 -0.51 15.03 6.79
N GLU A 289 -0.28 15.21 5.48
CA GLU A 289 -0.04 14.09 4.55
C GLU A 289 1.35 13.48 4.78
N TYR A 290 2.37 14.32 5.02
CA TYR A 290 3.69 13.86 5.42
C TYR A 290 3.63 13.03 6.72
N GLY A 291 3.00 13.58 7.76
CA GLY A 291 2.82 12.89 9.05
C GLY A 291 1.98 11.63 8.92
N PHE A 292 1.04 11.60 7.99
CA PHE A 292 0.22 10.43 7.66
C PHE A 292 1.08 9.30 7.09
N LEU A 293 1.85 9.58 6.02
CA LEU A 293 2.76 8.58 5.41
C LEU A 293 3.79 8.07 6.42
N LYS A 294 4.41 8.95 7.21
CA LYS A 294 5.40 8.58 8.24
C LYS A 294 4.85 7.64 9.32
N ARG A 295 3.55 7.75 9.63
CA ARG A 295 2.89 6.83 10.56
C ARG A 295 2.55 5.50 9.91
N GLN A 296 2.05 5.52 8.68
CA GLN A 296 1.57 4.33 7.99
C GLN A 296 2.69 3.41 7.51
N ILE A 297 3.78 4.00 7.02
CA ILE A 297 4.85 3.27 6.35
C ILE A 297 5.95 2.98 7.36
N LYS A 298 6.20 1.69 7.59
CA LYS A 298 7.34 1.21 8.38
C LYS A 298 8.13 0.22 7.52
N VAL A 299 9.46 0.34 7.53
CA VAL A 299 10.34 -0.56 6.77
C VAL A 299 11.31 -1.24 7.72
N TYR A 300 11.49 -2.54 7.52
CA TYR A 300 12.38 -3.38 8.32
C TYR A 300 13.35 -4.13 7.42
N SER A 301 14.65 -4.02 7.72
CA SER A 301 15.69 -4.84 7.10
C SER A 301 15.60 -6.28 7.58
N SER A 302 15.91 -7.22 6.69
CA SER A 302 16.15 -8.62 7.08
C SER A 302 17.44 -8.80 7.87
N GLU A 303 18.38 -7.85 7.84
CA GLU A 303 19.62 -7.86 8.62
C GLU A 303 19.51 -6.95 9.85
N GLU A 304 20.24 -7.26 10.93
CA GLU A 304 20.37 -6.32 12.05
C GLU A 304 21.17 -5.11 11.59
N LEU A 305 20.64 -3.92 11.82
CA LEU A 305 21.32 -2.66 11.60
C LEU A 305 22.27 -2.42 12.77
N LEU A 306 23.47 -1.91 12.48
CA LEU A 306 24.36 -1.38 13.51
C LEU A 306 23.67 -0.14 14.08
N VAL A 307 23.11 -0.28 15.27
CA VAL A 307 22.65 0.87 16.04
C VAL A 307 23.90 1.45 16.68
N GLU A 308 24.39 2.57 16.16
CA GLU A 308 25.34 3.39 16.93
C GLU A 308 24.63 3.74 18.23
N ASP A 309 25.16 3.27 19.36
CA ASP A 309 24.70 3.69 20.68
C ASP A 309 24.82 5.22 20.71
N GLN A 310 23.70 5.92 20.57
CA GLN A 310 23.68 7.34 20.90
C GLN A 310 23.91 7.43 22.39
N ASP A 311 25.10 7.90 22.73
CA ASP A 311 25.64 8.05 24.06
C ASP A 311 24.58 8.52 25.06
N THR A 312 24.52 7.77 26.15
CA THR A 312 24.06 8.28 27.44
C THR A 312 24.95 9.44 27.85
N ASP A 313 24.42 10.66 27.78
CA ASP A 313 24.85 11.79 28.62
C ASP A 313 23.62 12.51 29.20
#